data_AF-A0A7D8V267-F1
#
_entry.id   AF-A0A7D8V267-F1
#
_cell.length_a   1.000
_cell.length_b   1.000
_cell.length_c   1.000
_cell.angle_alpha   90.00
_cell.angle_beta   90.00
_cell.angle_gamma   90.00
#
_symmetry.space_group_name_H-M   'P 1'
#
loop_
_entity.id
_entity.type
_entity.pdbx_description
1 polymer ?
#
loop_
_entity_poly.entity_id
_entity_poly.type
_entity_poly.pdbx_seq_one_letter_code
_entity_poly.pdbx_strand_id
1 'polypeptide(L)'
;MMQARLAKKLGPEYVSQRPGMGGGPKLSYLEGWKAINLANDVFGFNGWSSSIISLKTDYMDVTDQNRVTLGITAIIRVTLQDGCFHEDVGYGTAENLRGRSAALEKAQKEAVTDGLKRALKHFGNVMGNCLYDKDYAAAVKKMKVPPVSSICVALLIP
;
A
#
# COMPACT_ATOMS: atom_id res chain seq x y z
N MET A 1 -18.89 -11.79 12.39
CA MET A 1 -19.04 -11.25 11.02
C MET A 1 -17.76 -10.63 10.46
N MET A 2 -17.00 -9.81 11.21
CA MET A 2 -15.73 -9.22 10.75
C MET A 2 -14.56 -10.23 10.71
N GLN A 3 -14.37 -11.02 11.76
CA GLN A 3 -13.29 -12.01 11.87
C GLN A 3 -13.23 -12.97 10.67
N ALA A 4 -14.39 -13.46 10.22
CA ALA A 4 -14.47 -14.36 9.07
C ALA A 4 -14.10 -13.68 7.75
N ARG A 5 -14.32 -12.36 7.61
CA ARG A 5 -13.89 -11.59 6.43
C ARG A 5 -12.38 -11.39 6.43
N LEU A 6 -11.81 -11.04 7.58
CA LEU A 6 -10.36 -10.83 7.74
C LEU A 6 -9.53 -12.08 7.45
N ALA A 7 -10.09 -13.27 7.69
CA ALA A 7 -9.44 -14.55 7.40
C ALA A 7 -9.32 -14.87 5.90
N LYS A 8 -10.18 -14.29 5.04
CA LYS A 8 -10.17 -14.53 3.59
C LYS A 8 -8.86 -14.02 2.95
N LYS A 9 -8.39 -14.71 1.91
CA LYS A 9 -7.21 -14.28 1.12
C LYS A 9 -7.66 -13.47 -0.11
N LEU A 10 -6.77 -12.60 -0.63
CA LEU A 10 -7.04 -11.68 -1.74
C LEU A 10 -7.12 -12.36 -3.10
N GLY A 11 -8.25 -12.26 -3.81
CA GLY A 11 -8.35 -12.72 -5.20
C GLY A 11 -7.31 -12.07 -6.13
N PRO A 12 -6.98 -12.71 -7.28
CA PRO A 12 -5.95 -12.21 -8.20
C PRO A 12 -6.24 -10.80 -8.73
N GLU A 13 -7.51 -10.37 -8.75
CA GLU A 13 -7.93 -9.00 -9.12
C GLU A 13 -7.37 -7.92 -8.18
N TYR A 14 -6.99 -8.26 -6.96
CA TYR A 14 -6.41 -7.33 -5.98
C TYR A 14 -4.87 -7.31 -6.00
N VAL A 15 -4.23 -8.26 -6.70
CA VAL A 15 -2.78 -8.48 -6.63
C VAL A 15 -2.07 -7.93 -7.86
N SER A 16 -1.22 -6.94 -7.65
CA SER A 16 -0.32 -6.39 -8.68
C SER A 16 1.08 -6.98 -8.55
N GLN A 17 1.87 -6.90 -9.62
CA GLN A 17 3.25 -7.41 -9.65
C GLN A 17 4.23 -6.32 -10.04
N ARG A 18 5.37 -6.26 -9.36
CA ARG A 18 6.53 -5.44 -9.76
C ARG A 18 7.76 -6.32 -9.96
N PRO A 19 8.71 -5.92 -10.83
CA PRO A 19 10.02 -6.59 -10.91
C PRO A 19 10.72 -6.62 -9.55
N GLY A 20 11.41 -7.71 -9.25
CA GLY A 20 12.29 -7.77 -8.08
C GLY A 20 13.58 -6.98 -8.31
N MET A 21 14.29 -6.65 -7.22
CA MET A 21 15.61 -6.03 -7.28
C MET A 21 16.58 -6.91 -8.09
N GLY A 22 17.40 -6.31 -8.96
CA GLY A 22 18.46 -7.02 -9.69
C GLY A 22 17.98 -8.12 -10.65
N GLY A 23 16.76 -8.02 -11.17
CA GLY A 23 16.16 -9.08 -12.01
C GLY A 23 15.63 -10.27 -11.21
N GLY A 24 15.53 -10.13 -9.88
CA GLY A 24 14.93 -11.12 -9.00
C GLY A 24 13.44 -11.39 -9.30
N PRO A 25 12.86 -12.40 -8.64
CA PRO A 25 11.48 -12.81 -8.87
C PRO A 25 10.50 -11.64 -8.66
N LYS A 26 9.47 -11.57 -9.50
CA LYS A 26 8.42 -10.55 -9.37
C LYS A 26 7.79 -10.59 -7.98
N LEU A 27 7.66 -9.42 -7.36
CA LEU A 27 7.06 -9.23 -6.05
C LEU A 27 5.58 -8.90 -6.20
N SER A 28 4.73 -9.66 -5.51
CA SER A 28 3.29 -9.40 -5.43
C SER A 28 3.01 -8.31 -4.39
N TYR A 29 2.16 -7.35 -4.73
CA TYR A 29 1.78 -6.28 -3.80
C TYR A 29 0.32 -5.86 -4.00
N LEU A 30 -0.26 -5.30 -2.94
CA LEU A 30 -1.57 -4.65 -2.97
C LEU A 30 -1.38 -3.16 -3.28
N GLU A 31 -2.12 -2.63 -4.25
CA GLU A 31 -2.10 -1.20 -4.56
C GLU A 31 -2.78 -0.38 -3.45
N GLY A 32 -2.30 0.85 -3.22
CA GLY A 32 -2.79 1.70 -2.13
C GLY A 32 -4.30 1.96 -2.21
N TRP A 33 -4.81 2.30 -3.39
CA TRP A 33 -6.24 2.55 -3.60
C TRP A 33 -7.11 1.32 -3.32
N LYS A 34 -6.63 0.11 -3.68
CA LYS A 34 -7.32 -1.16 -3.37
C LYS A 34 -7.33 -1.43 -1.87
N ALA A 35 -6.22 -1.14 -1.17
CA ALA A 35 -6.16 -1.27 0.28
C ALA A 35 -7.17 -0.35 1.00
N ILE A 36 -7.34 0.89 0.52
CA ILE A 36 -8.34 1.84 1.04
C ILE A 36 -9.76 1.33 0.80
N ASN A 37 -10.07 0.87 -0.42
CA ASN A 37 -11.38 0.31 -0.73
C ASN A 37 -11.70 -0.93 0.11
N LEU A 38 -10.73 -1.84 0.27
CA LEU A 38 -10.88 -3.02 1.14
C LEU A 38 -11.11 -2.62 2.59
N ALA A 39 -10.42 -1.61 3.10
CA ALA A 39 -10.64 -1.10 4.45
C ALA A 39 -12.05 -0.53 4.61
N ASN A 40 -12.52 0.28 3.65
CA ASN A 40 -13.88 0.80 3.62
C ASN A 40 -14.93 -0.30 3.54
N ASP A 41 -14.69 -1.35 2.75
CA ASP A 41 -15.61 -2.47 2.62
C ASP A 41 -15.65 -3.31 3.90
N VAL A 42 -14.50 -3.54 4.54
CA VAL A 42 -14.38 -4.43 5.71
C VAL A 42 -14.81 -3.75 7.00
N PHE A 43 -14.35 -2.52 7.23
CA PHE A 43 -14.59 -1.78 8.46
C PHE A 43 -15.74 -0.78 8.34
N GLY A 44 -16.15 -0.39 7.13
CA GLY A 44 -17.04 0.74 6.88
C GLY A 44 -16.24 2.04 6.73
N PHE A 45 -16.74 2.99 5.94
CA PHE A 45 -16.04 4.26 5.66
C PHE A 45 -15.73 5.09 6.93
N ASN A 46 -16.51 4.89 8.00
CA ASN A 46 -16.33 5.54 9.30
C ASN A 46 -15.82 4.58 10.40
N GLY A 47 -15.54 3.33 10.06
CA GLY A 47 -15.10 2.30 11.01
C GLY A 47 -13.60 2.22 11.20
N TRP A 48 -12.84 3.00 10.43
CA TRP A 48 -11.38 3.09 10.53
C TRP A 48 -10.90 4.51 10.22
N SER A 49 -9.71 4.84 10.69
CA SER A 49 -8.99 6.07 10.39
C SER A 49 -7.51 5.78 10.24
N SER A 50 -6.77 6.71 9.63
CA SER A 50 -5.31 6.66 9.59
C SER A 50 -4.71 7.99 10.04
N SER A 51 -3.52 7.93 10.63
CA SER A 51 -2.79 9.10 11.10
C SER A 51 -1.30 8.96 10.82
N ILE A 52 -0.68 10.06 10.38
CA ILE A 52 0.77 10.16 10.26
C ILE A 52 1.32 10.49 11.65
N ILE A 53 1.97 9.53 12.28
CA ILE A 53 2.58 9.69 13.61
C ILE A 53 3.95 10.36 13.49
N SER A 54 4.70 10.01 12.44
CA SER A 54 5.99 10.61 12.14
C SER A 54 6.22 10.61 10.64
N LEU A 55 6.88 11.67 10.14
CA LEU A 55 7.37 11.75 8.77
C LEU A 55 8.75 12.39 8.82
N LYS A 56 9.78 11.60 8.48
CA LYS A 56 11.18 11.99 8.64
C LYS A 56 11.93 11.80 7.33
N THR A 57 12.65 12.84 6.91
CA THR A 57 13.68 12.73 5.88
C THR A 57 14.93 12.12 6.50
N ASP A 58 15.30 10.91 6.08
CA ASP A 58 16.46 10.19 6.63
C ASP A 58 17.77 10.66 6.01
N TYR A 59 17.75 10.90 4.70
CA TYR A 59 18.85 11.52 3.96
C TYR A 59 18.29 12.30 2.76
N MET A 60 19.04 13.29 2.29
CA MET A 60 18.75 14.03 1.07
C MET A 60 20.05 14.56 0.47
N ASP A 61 20.51 13.88 -0.58
CA ASP A 61 21.70 14.23 -1.34
C ASP A 61 21.31 15.02 -2.58
N VAL A 62 22.01 16.13 -2.83
CA VAL A 62 21.75 17.01 -3.98
C VAL A 62 23.06 17.20 -4.74
N THR A 63 23.08 16.77 -6.01
CA THR A 63 24.21 16.98 -6.92
C THR A 63 24.27 18.43 -7.40
N ASP A 64 25.40 18.87 -7.93
CA ASP A 64 25.56 20.19 -8.57
C ASP A 64 24.58 20.45 -9.72
N GLN A 65 24.07 19.38 -10.36
CA GLN A 65 23.09 19.44 -11.45
C GLN A 65 21.63 19.50 -10.94
N ASN A 66 21.43 19.75 -9.65
CA ASN A 66 20.11 19.75 -8.98
C ASN A 66 19.34 18.43 -9.14
N ARG A 67 20.07 17.31 -9.25
CA ARG A 67 19.53 15.96 -9.07
C ARG A 67 19.50 15.63 -7.59
N VAL A 68 18.37 15.10 -7.14
CA VAL A 68 18.11 14.81 -5.73
C VAL A 68 17.88 13.32 -5.56
N THR A 69 18.58 12.75 -4.59
CA THR A 69 18.39 11.38 -4.11
C THR A 69 18.07 11.44 -2.62
N LEU A 70 16.94 10.91 -2.20
CA LEU A 70 16.47 11.05 -0.81
C LEU A 70 15.64 9.86 -0.36
N GLY A 71 15.62 9.65 0.96
CA GLY A 71 14.84 8.61 1.64
C GLY A 71 13.97 9.22 2.74
N ILE A 72 12.73 8.77 2.83
CA ILE A 72 11.76 9.23 3.82
C ILE A 72 11.13 8.04 4.53
N THR A 73 11.17 8.09 5.85
CA THR A 73 10.46 7.18 6.75
C THR A 73 9.15 7.82 7.22
N ALA A 74 8.05 7.07 7.15
CA ALA A 74 6.77 7.44 7.73
C ALA A 74 6.34 6.40 8.77
N ILE A 75 5.89 6.83 9.96
CA ILE A 75 5.19 5.96 10.91
C ILE A 75 3.70 6.24 10.76
N ILE A 76 2.93 5.23 10.36
CA ILE A 76 1.49 5.34 10.14
C ILE A 76 0.77 4.49 11.18
N ARG A 77 -0.24 5.09 11.83
CA ARG A 77 -1.21 4.39 12.67
C ARG A 77 -2.51 4.21 11.92
N VAL A 78 -3.09 3.02 11.98
CA VAL A 78 -4.48 2.76 11.61
C VAL A 78 -5.25 2.42 12.87
N THR A 79 -6.36 3.12 13.11
CA THR A 79 -7.21 2.96 14.30
C THR A 79 -8.63 2.60 13.88
N LEU A 80 -9.18 1.54 14.46
CA LEU A 80 -10.58 1.12 14.28
C LEU A 80 -11.51 1.88 15.24
N GLN A 81 -12.81 1.80 14.98
CA GLN A 81 -13.84 2.48 15.77
C GLN A 81 -13.85 2.06 17.26
N ASP A 82 -13.43 0.84 17.57
CA ASP A 82 -13.33 0.31 18.94
C ASP A 82 -12.05 0.74 19.68
N GLY A 83 -11.19 1.53 19.02
CA GLY A 83 -9.92 2.00 19.56
C GLY A 83 -8.75 1.05 19.35
N CYS A 84 -8.96 -0.15 18.79
CA CYS A 84 -7.87 -1.04 18.39
C CYS A 84 -7.03 -0.38 17.28
N PHE A 85 -5.71 -0.48 17.38
CA PHE A 85 -4.83 0.12 16.39
C PHE A 85 -3.58 -0.73 16.11
N HIS A 86 -3.05 -0.52 14.90
CA HIS A 86 -1.74 -1.02 14.50
C HIS A 86 -0.90 0.12 13.92
N GLU A 87 0.38 0.11 14.21
CA GLU A 87 1.37 1.00 13.63
C GLU A 87 2.38 0.20 12.81
N ASP A 88 2.82 0.77 11.70
CA ASP A 88 3.95 0.23 10.97
C ASP A 88 4.72 1.36 10.27
N VAL A 89 5.94 1.03 9.87
CA VAL A 89 6.89 1.93 9.21
C VAL A 89 6.74 1.78 7.70
N GLY A 90 6.46 2.88 7.01
CA GLY A 90 6.54 2.98 5.56
C GLY A 90 7.83 3.66 5.10
N TYR A 91 8.28 3.32 3.91
CA TYR A 91 9.47 3.92 3.32
C TYR A 91 9.24 4.36 1.88
N GLY A 92 9.75 5.54 1.54
CA GLY A 92 9.65 6.11 0.20
C GLY A 92 10.98 6.72 -0.21
N THR A 93 11.34 6.53 -1.48
CA THR A 93 12.59 7.04 -2.03
C THR A 93 12.36 7.84 -3.29
N ALA A 94 13.28 8.76 -3.56
CA ALA A 94 13.46 9.34 -4.86
C ALA A 94 14.94 9.21 -5.23
N GLU A 95 15.23 8.75 -6.43
CA GLU A 95 16.61 8.59 -6.91
C GLU A 95 16.78 9.42 -8.18
N ASN A 96 17.80 10.28 -8.19
CA ASN A 96 18.18 11.08 -9.35
C ASN A 96 17.05 11.94 -9.96
N LEU A 97 16.13 12.45 -9.12
CA LEU A 97 15.04 13.31 -9.59
C LEU A 97 15.49 14.76 -9.73
N ARG A 98 14.98 15.46 -10.77
CA ARG A 98 15.27 16.89 -10.95
C ARG A 98 14.49 17.71 -9.93
N GLY A 99 15.21 18.44 -9.08
CA GLY A 99 14.63 19.40 -8.14
C GLY A 99 14.07 18.79 -6.85
N ARG A 100 14.25 19.53 -5.75
CA ARG A 100 13.88 19.09 -4.40
C ARG A 100 12.38 18.85 -4.23
N SER A 101 11.53 19.71 -4.78
CA SER A 101 10.07 19.62 -4.59
C SER A 101 9.50 18.32 -5.16
N ALA A 102 9.83 17.98 -6.41
CA ALA A 102 9.36 16.76 -7.05
C ALA A 102 9.88 15.50 -6.35
N ALA A 103 11.13 15.53 -5.87
CA ALA A 103 11.73 14.42 -5.15
C ALA A 103 11.05 14.20 -3.78
N LEU A 104 10.83 15.27 -3.01
CA LEU A 104 10.13 15.22 -1.72
C LEU A 104 8.69 14.75 -1.89
N GLU A 105 7.96 15.30 -2.87
CA GLU A 105 6.58 14.92 -3.15
C GLU A 105 6.45 13.42 -3.44
N LYS A 106 7.30 12.87 -4.30
CA LYS A 106 7.29 11.44 -4.62
C LYS A 106 7.56 10.60 -3.37
N ALA A 107 8.67 10.87 -2.67
CA ALA A 107 9.10 10.03 -1.55
C ALA A 107 8.13 10.12 -0.36
N GLN A 108 7.56 11.30 -0.06
CA GLN A 108 6.56 11.44 1.01
C GLN A 108 5.28 10.66 0.69
N LYS A 109 4.75 10.79 -0.53
CA LYS A 109 3.56 10.05 -0.96
C LYS A 109 3.78 8.54 -0.92
N GLU A 110 4.95 8.10 -1.35
CA GLU A 110 5.33 6.68 -1.31
C GLU A 110 5.46 6.16 0.12
N ALA A 111 6.17 6.87 1.00
CA ALA A 111 6.37 6.48 2.39
C ALA A 111 5.04 6.37 3.15
N VAL A 112 4.15 7.36 3.00
CA VAL A 112 2.84 7.36 3.66
C VAL A 112 1.96 6.23 3.13
N THR A 113 1.94 6.01 1.81
CA THR A 113 1.15 4.93 1.20
C THR A 113 1.67 3.54 1.60
N ASP A 114 2.98 3.37 1.67
CA ASP A 114 3.59 2.11 2.12
C ASP A 114 3.27 1.83 3.59
N GLY A 115 3.44 2.84 4.45
CA GLY A 115 3.14 2.72 5.88
C GLY A 115 1.67 2.38 6.13
N LEU A 116 0.75 3.00 5.38
CA LEU A 116 -0.68 2.68 5.45
C LEU A 116 -0.96 1.22 5.11
N LYS A 117 -0.45 0.72 3.98
CA LYS A 117 -0.64 -0.70 3.58
C LYS A 117 -0.08 -1.66 4.61
N ARG A 118 1.06 -1.32 5.20
CA ARG A 118 1.76 -2.13 6.20
C ARG A 118 1.04 -2.13 7.54
N ALA A 119 0.47 -1.00 7.96
CA ALA A 119 -0.40 -0.94 9.14
C ALA A 119 -1.69 -1.76 8.92
N LEU A 120 -2.31 -1.64 7.74
CA LEU A 120 -3.56 -2.35 7.42
C LEU A 120 -3.41 -3.88 7.40
N LYS A 121 -2.30 -4.43 6.89
CA LYS A 121 -2.11 -5.90 6.82
C LYS A 121 -2.19 -6.58 8.19
N HIS A 122 -1.86 -5.90 9.29
CA HIS A 122 -1.88 -6.50 10.64
C HIS A 122 -3.29 -6.91 11.07
N PHE A 123 -4.33 -6.32 10.48
CA PHE A 123 -5.72 -6.72 10.75
C PHE A 123 -6.13 -8.04 10.08
N GLY A 124 -5.43 -8.51 9.04
CA GLY A 124 -5.71 -9.83 8.47
C GLY A 124 -5.32 -10.06 7.00
N ASN A 125 -5.61 -11.28 6.55
CA ASN A 125 -5.27 -11.76 5.20
C ASN A 125 -5.89 -10.90 4.10
N VAL A 126 -7.15 -10.51 4.26
CA VAL A 126 -7.88 -9.70 3.27
C VAL A 126 -7.28 -8.29 3.15
N MET A 127 -6.55 -7.83 4.16
CA MET A 127 -5.85 -6.54 4.17
C MET A 127 -4.42 -6.62 3.60
N GLY A 128 -4.07 -7.75 2.97
CA GLY A 128 -2.79 -7.95 2.31
C GLY A 128 -1.79 -8.83 3.06
N ASN A 129 -2.12 -9.33 4.25
CA ASN A 129 -1.21 -10.24 4.98
C ASN A 129 -0.95 -11.53 4.21
N CYS A 130 -1.92 -12.01 3.42
CA CYS A 130 -1.76 -13.23 2.63
C CYS A 130 -0.65 -13.13 1.56
N LEU A 131 -0.23 -11.92 1.16
CA LEU A 131 0.83 -11.75 0.16
C LEU A 131 2.24 -12.07 0.70
N TYR A 132 2.38 -12.18 2.02
CA TYR A 132 3.63 -12.59 2.68
C TYR A 132 3.76 -14.11 2.81
N ASP A 133 2.66 -14.85 2.65
CA ASP A 133 2.66 -16.31 2.49
C ASP A 133 3.20 -16.65 1.09
N LYS A 134 4.39 -17.24 1.03
CA LYS A 134 5.11 -17.54 -0.22
C LYS A 134 4.33 -18.52 -1.11
N ASP A 135 3.66 -19.49 -0.50
CA ASP A 135 2.88 -20.49 -1.23
C ASP A 135 1.65 -19.84 -1.85
N TYR A 136 0.97 -18.99 -1.08
CA TYR A 136 -0.13 -18.19 -1.59
C TYR A 136 0.29 -17.24 -2.71
N ALA A 137 1.39 -16.50 -2.49
CA ALA A 137 1.92 -15.56 -3.47
C ALA A 137 2.35 -16.27 -4.76
N ALA A 138 2.78 -17.53 -4.70
CA ALA A 138 3.08 -18.33 -5.88
C ALA A 138 1.80 -18.84 -6.57
N ALA A 139 0.79 -19.25 -5.80
CA ALA A 139 -0.48 -19.76 -6.32
C ALA A 139 -1.31 -18.68 -7.02
N VAL A 140 -1.47 -17.51 -6.38
CA VAL A 140 -2.31 -16.41 -6.92
C VAL A 140 -1.80 -15.88 -8.25
N LYS A 141 -0.48 -15.96 -8.49
CA LYS A 141 0.15 -15.59 -9.77
C LYS A 141 -0.31 -16.46 -10.95
N LYS A 142 -0.76 -17.68 -10.70
CA LYS A 142 -1.20 -18.63 -11.72
C LYS A 142 -2.71 -18.55 -11.98
N MET A 143 -3.45 -17.81 -11.16
CA MET A 143 -4.90 -17.67 -11.31
C MET A 143 -5.21 -16.66 -12.41
N LYS A 144 -6.19 -16.98 -13.27
CA LYS A 144 -6.72 -16.03 -14.24
C LYS A 144 -7.71 -15.09 -13.54
N VAL A 145 -7.55 -13.79 -13.74
CA VAL A 145 -8.56 -12.81 -13.34
C VAL A 145 -9.78 -13.03 -14.26
N PRO A 146 -10.98 -13.32 -13.72
CA PRO A 146 -12.18 -13.36 -14.55
C PRO A 146 -12.38 -11.99 -15.20
N PRO A 147 -12.85 -11.92 -16.46
CA PRO A 147 -13.09 -10.64 -17.12
C PRO A 147 -14.04 -9.80 -16.26
N VAL A 148 -13.65 -8.55 -15.99
CA VAL A 148 -14.49 -7.61 -15.25
C VAL A 148 -15.75 -7.40 -16.07
N SER A 149 -16.89 -7.96 -15.62
CA SER A 149 -18.18 -7.64 -16.22
C SER A 149 -18.40 -6.15 -15.97
N SER A 150 -18.50 -5.38 -17.06
CA SER A 150 -18.76 -3.93 -17.03
C SER A 150 -19.99 -3.63 -16.17
N ILE A 151 -19.78 -3.34 -14.90
CA ILE A 151 -20.81 -2.69 -14.09
C ILE A 151 -20.83 -1.25 -14.56
N CYS A 152 -21.97 -0.85 -15.11
CA CYS A 152 -22.30 0.50 -15.55
C CYS A 152 -21.66 1.57 -14.66
N VAL A 153 -20.63 2.23 -15.19
CA VAL A 153 -20.19 3.54 -14.72
C VAL A 153 -21.20 4.55 -15.28
N ALA A 154 -22.39 4.59 -14.67
CA ALA A 154 -23.42 5.58 -15.00
C ALA A 154 -23.67 6.58 -13.85
N LEU A 155 -22.93 6.49 -12.76
CA LEU A 155 -23.03 7.44 -11.65
C LEU A 155 -21.64 7.88 -11.22
N LEU A 156 -21.41 9.19 -11.36
CA LEU A 156 -20.32 9.99 -10.79
C LEU A 156 -19.03 10.10 -11.61
N ILE A 157 -19.16 10.68 -12.80
CA ILE A 157 -18.25 11.75 -13.24
C ILE A 157 -19.16 12.95 -13.50
N PRO A 158 -18.91 14.16 -12.96
CA PRO A 158 -19.65 15.34 -13.40
C PRO A 158 -19.44 15.61 -14.90
#